data_AF-A0A958NXA5-F1
#
_entry.id   AF-A0A958NXA5-F1
#
_cell.length_a   1.000
_cell.length_b   1.000
_cell.length_c   1.000
_cell.angle_alpha   90.00
_cell.angle_beta   90.00
_cell.angle_gamma   90.00
#
_symmetry.space_group_name_H-M   'P 1'
#
loop_
_entity.id
_entity.type
_entity.pdbx_description
1 polymer ?
#
loop_
_entity_poly.entity_id
_entity_poly.type
_entity_poly.pdbx_seq_one_letter_code
_entity_poly.pdbx_strand_id
1 'polypeptide(L)'
;MKRKLKRIGIILSFGGLVSLGGVYGLQEFYYRKILNPEFAEIQSRLRSHLKDYLEDKKVLASLELFANSSRERDAGPFLNPIMEWTSGVGDLQKYNQSSSGPLVLPVGIKENLETWKNHEFDHLREIDFGKINMTWMESIRRFDHWDVQHNSPIDRMYQGEVLSKKMEPFSFVVSHPLPEFKTLLHWVRLRWMRAAQDGSFLSAANETRHLARLALSTETLAGGLIGTAILGTEIWVQKEVLKRKIRVPSDWQPLSFEVKGRLARFVMGTAAYFSPLADPEVLKKAFIEPPFLAVTCGSVMEGIQSHSVARQVLTKGIPLERNFRETYNQLDEIVKFYESKCRLPYAEVVWNNSRAIALVHDLNRNPAWHQGAGTSPWLLYFPYSRTILGGTLLSLGTPTFIRKYDGPLRTEF
;
A
#
# COMPACT_ATOMS: atom_id res chain seq x y z
N MET A 1 -29.90 53.04 -24.27
CA MET A 1 -29.14 52.21 -23.31
C MET A 1 -29.70 50.79 -23.11
N LYS A 2 -30.99 50.62 -22.75
CA LYS A 2 -31.63 49.30 -22.52
C LYS A 2 -31.47 48.25 -23.66
N ARG A 3 -31.57 48.65 -24.93
CA ARG A 3 -31.39 47.73 -26.09
C ARG A 3 -29.94 47.23 -26.27
N LYS A 4 -28.92 48.04 -25.93
CA LYS A 4 -27.51 47.63 -26.00
C LYS A 4 -27.17 46.63 -24.88
N LEU A 5 -27.65 46.87 -23.66
CA LEU A 5 -27.49 45.93 -22.54
C LEU A 5 -28.16 44.58 -22.80
N LYS A 6 -29.36 44.55 -23.43
CA LYS A 6 -30.03 43.30 -23.81
C LYS A 6 -29.25 42.48 -24.84
N ARG A 7 -28.62 43.13 -25.83
CA ARG A 7 -27.78 42.45 -26.84
C ARG A 7 -26.49 41.89 -26.24
N ILE A 8 -25.83 42.62 -25.34
CA ILE A 8 -24.64 42.13 -24.63
C ILE A 8 -25.00 40.91 -23.77
N GLY A 9 -26.13 40.95 -23.05
CA GLY A 9 -26.61 39.81 -22.28
C GLY A 9 -26.85 38.55 -23.12
N ILE A 10 -27.44 38.69 -24.31
CA ILE A 10 -27.68 37.55 -25.22
C ILE A 10 -26.36 36.97 -25.76
N ILE A 11 -25.42 37.82 -26.18
CA ILE A 11 -24.11 37.38 -26.70
C ILE A 11 -23.31 36.65 -25.61
N LEU A 12 -23.28 37.19 -24.39
CA LEU A 12 -22.62 36.53 -23.26
C LEU A 12 -23.29 35.20 -22.89
N SER A 13 -24.63 35.14 -22.91
CA SER A 13 -25.38 33.89 -22.65
C SER A 13 -25.11 32.83 -23.72
N PHE A 14 -25.10 33.21 -24.99
CA PHE A 14 -24.86 32.31 -26.11
C PHE A 14 -23.40 31.84 -26.17
N GLY A 15 -22.44 32.74 -25.96
CA GLY A 15 -21.03 32.40 -25.84
C GLY A 15 -20.78 31.44 -24.67
N GLY A 16 -21.41 31.68 -23.52
CA GLY A 16 -21.37 30.76 -22.38
C GLY A 16 -21.91 29.37 -22.71
N LEU A 17 -23.06 29.28 -23.41
CA LEU A 17 -23.64 27.99 -23.82
C LEU A 17 -22.75 27.23 -24.80
N VAL A 18 -22.13 27.91 -25.77
CA VAL A 18 -21.20 27.28 -26.73
C VAL A 18 -19.94 26.77 -26.01
N SER A 19 -19.37 27.56 -25.10
CA SER A 19 -18.23 27.14 -24.29
C SER A 19 -18.57 25.94 -23.40
N LEU A 20 -19.74 25.95 -22.76
CA LEU A 20 -20.23 24.83 -21.95
C LEU A 20 -20.46 23.58 -22.78
N GLY A 21 -21.06 23.71 -23.97
CA GLY A 21 -21.22 22.61 -24.92
C GLY A 21 -19.88 22.05 -25.41
N GLY A 22 -18.90 22.92 -25.67
CA GLY A 22 -17.54 22.51 -26.05
C GLY A 22 -16.82 21.74 -24.94
N VAL A 23 -16.89 22.23 -23.68
CA VAL A 23 -16.32 21.52 -22.52
C VAL A 23 -17.00 20.17 -22.32
N TYR A 24 -18.33 20.12 -22.39
CA TYR A 24 -19.09 18.88 -22.28
C TYR A 24 -18.70 17.88 -23.37
N GLY A 25 -18.64 18.31 -24.64
CA GLY A 25 -18.24 17.47 -25.76
C GLY A 25 -16.81 16.92 -25.63
N LEU A 26 -15.87 17.73 -25.14
CA LEU A 26 -14.49 17.31 -24.87
C LEU A 26 -14.43 16.27 -23.74
N GLN A 27 -15.20 16.47 -22.67
CA GLN A 27 -15.26 15.54 -21.55
C GLN A 27 -15.91 14.21 -21.92
N GLU A 28 -17.01 14.25 -22.67
CA GLU A 28 -17.64 13.05 -23.22
C GLU A 28 -16.69 12.31 -24.16
N PHE A 29 -16.00 13.03 -25.06
CA PHE A 29 -14.99 12.46 -25.93
C PHE A 29 -13.88 11.78 -25.13
N TYR A 30 -13.29 12.48 -24.17
CA TYR A 30 -12.23 11.95 -23.33
C TYR A 30 -12.69 10.71 -22.55
N TYR A 31 -13.86 10.76 -21.93
CA TYR A 31 -14.43 9.62 -21.23
C TYR A 31 -14.65 8.42 -22.16
N ARG A 32 -15.31 8.61 -23.31
CA ARG A 32 -15.66 7.50 -24.22
C ARG A 32 -14.47 6.94 -24.99
N LYS A 33 -13.49 7.77 -25.34
CA LYS A 33 -12.37 7.38 -26.21
C LYS A 33 -11.10 7.03 -25.45
N ILE A 34 -10.93 7.53 -24.23
CA ILE A 34 -9.73 7.29 -23.42
C ILE A 34 -10.08 6.41 -22.22
N LEU A 35 -10.92 6.90 -21.31
CA LEU A 35 -11.15 6.21 -20.03
C LEU A 35 -11.95 4.91 -20.16
N ASN A 36 -13.03 4.90 -20.93
CA ASN A 36 -13.87 3.71 -21.04
C ASN A 36 -13.15 2.51 -21.68
N PRO A 37 -12.36 2.67 -22.76
CA PRO A 37 -11.48 1.62 -23.25
C PRO A 37 -10.45 1.16 -22.21
N GLU A 38 -9.82 2.09 -21.49
CA GLU A 38 -8.85 1.76 -20.43
C GLU A 38 -9.50 0.96 -19.30
N PHE A 39 -10.72 1.31 -18.87
CA PHE A 39 -11.47 0.55 -17.88
C PHE A 39 -11.80 -0.87 -18.38
N ALA A 40 -12.21 -1.01 -19.64
CA ALA A 40 -12.48 -2.30 -20.24
C ALA A 40 -11.22 -3.17 -20.34
N GLU A 41 -10.06 -2.57 -20.65
CA GLU A 41 -8.77 -3.24 -20.64
C GLU A 41 -8.39 -3.72 -19.23
N ILE A 42 -8.50 -2.86 -18.22
CA ILE A 42 -8.23 -3.20 -16.82
C ILE A 42 -9.13 -4.37 -16.37
N GLN A 43 -10.43 -4.31 -16.70
CA GLN A 43 -11.38 -5.39 -16.42
C GLN A 43 -10.99 -6.70 -17.08
N SER A 44 -10.66 -6.66 -18.37
CA SER A 44 -10.21 -7.82 -19.13
C SER A 44 -8.98 -8.46 -18.48
N ARG A 45 -8.01 -7.63 -18.06
CA ARG A 45 -6.78 -8.09 -17.41
C ARG A 45 -7.00 -8.68 -16.03
N LEU A 46 -7.87 -8.08 -15.21
CA LEU A 46 -8.26 -8.64 -13.91
C LEU A 46 -8.95 -10.01 -14.09
N ARG A 47 -9.80 -10.17 -15.10
CA ARG A 47 -10.41 -11.47 -15.42
C ARG A 47 -9.37 -12.49 -15.88
N SER A 48 -8.48 -12.12 -16.80
CA SER A 48 -7.49 -13.05 -17.37
C SER A 48 -6.52 -13.57 -16.32
N HIS A 49 -6.16 -12.73 -15.34
CA HIS A 49 -5.19 -13.03 -14.30
C HIS A 49 -5.80 -13.62 -13.03
N LEU A 50 -7.14 -13.76 -12.95
CA LEU A 50 -7.83 -14.24 -11.74
C LEU A 50 -7.37 -15.64 -11.34
N LYS A 51 -7.16 -16.53 -12.31
CA LYS A 51 -6.69 -17.90 -12.04
C LYS A 51 -5.32 -17.89 -11.37
N ASP A 52 -4.38 -17.12 -11.89
CA ASP A 52 -3.02 -17.04 -11.35
C ASP A 52 -3.00 -16.37 -9.98
N TYR A 53 -3.83 -15.35 -9.77
CA TYR A 53 -4.02 -14.72 -8.47
C TYR A 53 -4.51 -15.71 -7.40
N LEU A 54 -5.53 -16.52 -7.74
CA LEU A 54 -6.09 -17.52 -6.84
C LEU A 54 -5.10 -18.65 -6.57
N GLU A 55 -4.32 -19.06 -7.56
CA GLU A 55 -3.26 -20.05 -7.38
C GLU A 55 -2.14 -19.52 -6.48
N ASP A 56 -1.69 -18.28 -6.68
CA ASP A 56 -0.71 -17.63 -5.79
C ASP A 56 -1.24 -17.63 -4.35
N LYS A 57 -2.49 -17.22 -4.13
CA LYS A 57 -3.15 -17.22 -2.82
C LYS A 57 -3.17 -18.61 -2.18
N LYS A 58 -3.53 -19.64 -2.95
CA LYS A 58 -3.59 -21.03 -2.51
C LYS A 58 -2.22 -21.57 -2.11
N VAL A 59 -1.20 -21.35 -2.95
CA VAL A 59 0.17 -21.77 -2.66
C VAL A 59 0.69 -21.08 -1.41
N LEU A 60 0.51 -19.76 -1.28
CA LEU A 60 0.93 -19.01 -0.10
C LEU A 60 0.22 -19.51 1.17
N ALA A 61 -1.09 -19.77 1.11
CA ALA A 61 -1.85 -20.31 2.24
C ALA A 61 -1.41 -21.70 2.71
N SER A 62 -0.71 -22.46 1.86
CA SER A 62 -0.19 -23.77 2.22
C SER A 62 1.13 -23.72 3.00
N LEU A 63 1.80 -22.56 3.03
CA LEU A 63 3.09 -22.39 3.67
C LEU A 63 2.93 -21.88 5.10
N GLU A 64 3.57 -22.55 6.06
CA GLU A 64 3.54 -22.18 7.49
C GLU A 64 3.96 -20.74 7.74
N LEU A 65 4.89 -20.21 6.93
CA LEU A 65 5.35 -18.83 6.99
C LEU A 65 4.22 -17.80 6.86
N PHE A 66 3.17 -18.12 6.11
CA PHE A 66 2.01 -17.26 5.87
C PHE A 66 0.76 -17.73 6.61
N ALA A 67 0.89 -18.72 7.50
CA ALA A 67 -0.20 -19.16 8.34
C ALA A 67 -0.72 -18.00 9.21
N ASN A 68 -2.04 -17.91 9.33
CA ASN A 68 -2.67 -16.89 10.15
C ASN A 68 -2.13 -16.94 11.59
N SER A 69 -1.83 -15.77 12.15
CA SER A 69 -1.40 -15.65 13.55
C SER A 69 -2.58 -15.97 14.48
N SER A 70 -2.30 -16.54 15.67
CA SER A 70 -3.27 -16.68 16.75
C SER A 70 -3.72 -15.33 17.32
N ARG A 71 -2.93 -14.27 17.07
CA ARG A 71 -3.15 -12.89 17.54
C ARG A 71 -3.00 -12.70 19.04
N GLU A 72 -2.31 -13.61 19.71
CA GLU A 72 -2.17 -13.57 21.16
C GLU A 72 -0.95 -12.77 21.62
N ARG A 73 0.10 -12.69 20.78
CA ARG A 73 1.39 -12.13 21.17
C ARG A 73 1.79 -11.01 20.23
N ASP A 74 1.34 -9.81 20.57
CA ASP A 74 1.60 -8.60 19.80
C ASP A 74 3.02 -8.04 20.00
N ALA A 75 3.73 -7.82 18.90
CA ALA A 75 5.02 -7.15 18.87
C ALA A 75 4.92 -5.62 18.99
N GLY A 76 3.73 -5.03 18.82
CA GLY A 76 3.49 -3.58 18.86
C GLY A 76 4.08 -2.88 20.09
N PRO A 77 3.75 -3.30 21.34
CA PRO A 77 4.32 -2.73 22.56
C PRO A 77 5.85 -2.80 22.65
N PHE A 78 6.48 -3.74 21.93
CA PHE A 78 7.92 -3.91 21.91
C PHE A 78 8.59 -3.13 20.77
N LEU A 79 8.07 -3.22 19.53
CA LEU A 79 8.68 -2.63 18.33
C LEU A 79 8.31 -1.16 18.15
N ASN A 80 7.05 -0.77 18.36
CA ASN A 80 6.58 0.58 18.07
C ASN A 80 7.36 1.68 18.81
N PRO A 81 7.75 1.51 20.10
CA PRO A 81 8.52 2.52 20.82
C PRO A 81 9.98 2.66 20.38
N ILE A 82 10.55 1.63 19.75
CA ILE A 82 11.98 1.56 19.40
C ILE A 82 12.24 1.77 17.91
N MET A 83 11.19 1.79 17.09
CA MET A 83 11.23 2.06 15.65
C MET A 83 11.37 3.55 15.36
N GLU A 84 12.10 3.85 14.28
CA GLU A 84 11.95 5.14 13.57
C GLU A 84 10.57 5.17 12.91
N TRP A 85 9.92 6.33 12.92
CA TRP A 85 8.64 6.55 12.26
C TRP A 85 8.81 7.64 11.23
N THR A 86 8.36 7.38 10.01
CA THR A 86 8.26 8.42 8.98
C THR A 86 6.88 9.02 9.01
N SER A 87 6.85 10.34 8.89
CA SER A 87 5.62 11.04 8.61
C SER A 87 5.31 10.97 7.12
N GLY A 88 4.03 10.83 6.76
CA GLY A 88 3.56 11.06 5.39
C GLY A 88 3.77 12.51 4.92
N VAL A 89 3.12 12.87 3.82
CA VAL A 89 3.23 14.22 3.21
C VAL A 89 2.75 15.29 4.21
N GLY A 90 3.65 16.16 4.72
CA GLY A 90 3.31 17.31 5.57
C GLY A 90 4.36 17.74 6.61
N ASP A 91 4.12 18.87 7.28
CA ASP A 91 4.95 19.43 8.38
C ASP A 91 4.74 18.65 9.68
N LEU A 92 5.34 17.45 9.71
CA LEU A 92 5.09 16.43 10.72
C LEU A 92 6.34 16.05 11.50
N GLN A 93 7.33 16.95 11.55
CA GLN A 93 8.46 16.86 12.50
C GLN A 93 7.97 16.60 13.95
N LYS A 94 6.72 16.98 14.27
CA LYS A 94 6.05 16.70 15.56
C LYS A 94 5.98 15.21 15.93
N TYR A 95 6.01 14.30 14.94
CA TYR A 95 5.97 12.85 15.17
C TYR A 95 7.33 12.18 15.04
N ASN A 96 8.39 12.91 14.67
CA ASN A 96 9.77 12.45 14.85
C ASN A 96 10.07 12.44 16.35
N GLN A 97 9.68 11.36 17.03
CA GLN A 97 10.29 11.05 18.32
C GLN A 97 11.79 10.92 18.07
N SER A 98 12.59 11.63 18.88
CA SER A 98 14.03 11.43 18.97
C SER A 98 14.28 9.93 19.13
N SER A 99 14.63 9.29 18.03
CA SER A 99 14.77 7.85 17.94
C SER A 99 16.16 7.53 18.49
N SER A 100 16.24 7.43 19.82
CA SER A 100 17.39 6.84 20.53
C SER A 100 17.18 5.35 20.81
N GLY A 101 16.11 4.77 20.24
CA GLY A 101 15.78 3.36 20.38
C GLY A 101 16.84 2.44 19.76
N PRO A 102 16.95 1.19 20.24
CA PRO A 102 17.95 0.23 19.79
C PRO A 102 17.88 -0.15 18.31
N LEU A 103 16.80 0.19 17.59
CA LEU A 103 16.69 -0.06 16.14
C LEU A 103 17.26 1.06 15.29
N VAL A 104 17.68 2.17 15.88
CA VAL A 104 18.29 3.29 15.17
C VAL A 104 19.72 2.90 14.85
N LEU A 105 20.01 2.78 13.55
CA LEU A 105 21.34 2.45 13.09
C LEU A 105 22.25 3.69 13.22
N PRO A 106 23.52 3.50 13.64
CA PRO A 106 24.51 4.56 13.53
C PRO A 106 24.54 5.13 12.10
N VAL A 107 24.58 6.46 11.98
CA VAL A 107 24.45 7.17 10.68
C VAL A 107 25.39 6.60 9.62
N GLY A 108 26.68 6.41 9.96
CA GLY A 108 27.66 5.86 9.03
C GLY A 108 27.33 4.44 8.55
N ILE A 109 26.71 3.60 9.38
CA ILE A 109 26.29 2.25 8.97
C ILE A 109 25.11 2.33 8.00
N LYS A 110 24.12 3.18 8.29
CA LYS A 110 22.94 3.37 7.42
C LYS A 110 23.36 3.88 6.04
N GLU A 111 24.19 4.92 5.99
CA GLU A 111 24.71 5.49 4.73
C GLU A 111 25.57 4.49 3.93
N ASN A 112 26.39 3.70 4.63
CA ASN A 112 27.20 2.66 4.00
C ASN A 112 26.33 1.56 3.37
N LEU A 113 25.31 1.05 4.07
CA LEU A 113 24.40 0.05 3.53
C LEU A 113 23.64 0.56 2.30
N GLU A 114 23.27 1.84 2.28
CA GLU A 114 22.63 2.49 1.14
C GLU A 114 23.59 2.65 -0.06
N THR A 115 24.86 2.91 0.22
CA THR A 115 25.91 3.08 -0.79
C THR A 115 26.34 1.73 -1.39
N TRP A 116 26.58 0.73 -0.54
CA TRP A 116 27.07 -0.58 -0.96
C TRP A 116 26.05 -1.33 -1.82
N LYS A 117 24.75 -1.11 -1.61
CA LYS A 117 23.67 -1.82 -2.33
C LYS A 117 24.02 -3.31 -2.36
N ASN A 118 23.96 -4.02 -3.49
CA ASN A 118 24.18 -5.47 -3.55
C ASN A 118 25.63 -5.95 -3.29
N HIS A 119 26.55 -5.08 -2.87
CA HIS A 119 27.96 -5.40 -2.61
C HIS A 119 28.29 -5.47 -1.11
N GLU A 120 27.33 -5.54 -0.19
CA GLU A 120 27.62 -5.45 1.25
C GLU A 120 28.59 -6.55 1.73
N PHE A 121 28.55 -7.75 1.11
CA PHE A 121 29.47 -8.83 1.47
C PHE A 121 30.96 -8.52 1.16
N ASP A 122 31.25 -7.58 0.26
CA ASP A 122 32.61 -7.11 0.01
C ASP A 122 33.15 -6.27 1.18
N HIS A 123 32.25 -5.72 1.99
CA HIS A 123 32.56 -4.83 3.12
C HIS A 123 32.38 -5.50 4.49
N LEU A 124 32.29 -6.83 4.55
CA LEU A 124 32.11 -7.58 5.81
C LEU A 124 33.12 -7.19 6.90
N ARG A 125 34.37 -6.88 6.52
CA ARG A 125 35.45 -6.54 7.44
C ARG A 125 35.38 -5.10 7.96
N GLU A 126 34.58 -4.25 7.33
CA GLU A 126 34.42 -2.84 7.69
C GLU A 126 33.39 -2.63 8.81
N ILE A 127 32.59 -3.66 9.11
CA ILE A 127 31.55 -3.61 10.13
C ILE A 127 32.06 -4.17 11.46
N ASP A 128 32.11 -3.29 12.47
CA ASP A 128 32.32 -3.68 13.87
C ASP A 128 31.00 -4.16 14.49
N PHE A 129 30.68 -5.44 14.30
CA PHE A 129 29.48 -6.06 14.87
C PHE A 129 29.45 -6.06 16.40
N GLY A 130 30.57 -5.82 17.09
CA GLY A 130 30.60 -5.67 18.55
C GLY A 130 29.85 -4.43 19.03
N LYS A 131 29.67 -3.43 18.15
CA LYS A 131 28.92 -2.20 18.43
C LYS A 131 27.46 -2.25 18.00
N ILE A 132 27.02 -3.36 17.38
CA ILE A 132 25.67 -3.51 16.84
C ILE A 132 24.89 -4.48 17.71
N ASN A 133 23.91 -3.98 18.46
CA ASN A 133 23.07 -4.83 19.29
C ASN A 133 21.97 -5.53 18.47
N MET A 134 22.16 -6.81 18.15
CA MET A 134 21.17 -7.63 17.43
C MET A 134 20.24 -8.46 18.35
N THR A 135 20.36 -8.36 19.67
CA THR A 135 19.59 -9.20 20.62
C THR A 135 18.07 -9.04 20.50
N TRP A 136 17.61 -7.91 19.97
CA TRP A 136 16.19 -7.68 19.72
C TRP A 136 15.63 -8.62 18.64
N MET A 137 16.44 -9.07 17.67
CA MET A 137 16.00 -9.98 16.59
C MET A 137 15.70 -11.39 17.11
N GLU A 138 16.37 -11.81 18.18
CA GLU A 138 15.98 -13.02 18.89
C GLU A 138 14.68 -12.78 19.68
N SER A 139 14.58 -11.62 20.33
CA SER A 139 13.45 -11.25 21.18
C SER A 139 12.12 -11.22 20.43
N ILE A 140 12.11 -10.90 19.12
CA ILE A 140 10.86 -10.86 18.34
C ILE A 140 10.19 -12.22 18.20
N ARG A 141 10.91 -13.34 18.35
CA ARG A 141 10.37 -14.70 18.19
C ARG A 141 9.26 -15.05 19.18
N ARG A 142 9.13 -14.29 20.27
CA ARG A 142 8.06 -14.46 21.25
C ARG A 142 6.71 -13.92 20.77
N PHE A 143 6.69 -13.14 19.70
CA PHE A 143 5.49 -12.57 19.12
C PHE A 143 5.00 -13.41 17.94
N ASP A 144 3.74 -13.24 17.56
CA ASP A 144 3.15 -13.91 16.39
C ASP A 144 2.54 -12.92 15.40
N HIS A 145 2.37 -11.66 15.80
CA HIS A 145 1.93 -10.59 14.93
C HIS A 145 2.49 -9.25 15.41
N TRP A 146 2.35 -8.23 14.57
CA TRP A 146 2.71 -6.86 14.88
C TRP A 146 1.52 -5.95 14.60
N ASP A 147 0.96 -5.37 15.65
CA ASP A 147 0.04 -4.24 15.54
C ASP A 147 0.83 -2.92 15.50
N VAL A 148 0.76 -2.23 14.36
CA VAL A 148 1.41 -0.93 14.20
C VAL A 148 0.60 0.22 14.82
N GLN A 149 -0.65 0.00 15.21
CA GLN A 149 -1.49 1.04 15.77
C GLN A 149 -1.26 1.22 17.27
N HIS A 150 -1.33 0.14 18.03
CA HIS A 150 -1.26 0.20 19.48
C HIS A 150 0.11 0.71 19.97
N ASN A 151 0.12 1.63 20.94
CA ASN A 151 1.35 2.24 21.48
C ASN A 151 2.24 2.91 20.42
N SER A 152 1.63 3.53 19.42
CA SER A 152 2.35 4.15 18.30
C SER A 152 1.92 5.60 18.06
N PRO A 153 2.64 6.34 17.19
CA PRO A 153 2.16 7.63 16.70
C PRO A 153 0.76 7.58 16.06
N ILE A 154 0.37 6.43 15.48
CA ILE A 154 -0.95 6.24 14.86
C ILE A 154 -2.05 6.35 15.92
N ASP A 155 -1.94 5.61 17.03
CA ASP A 155 -2.93 5.66 18.11
C ASP A 155 -3.08 7.07 18.68
N ARG A 156 -1.96 7.77 18.94
CA ARG A 156 -2.01 9.18 19.39
C ARG A 156 -2.73 10.10 18.41
N MET A 157 -2.45 9.96 17.12
CA MET A 157 -3.10 10.74 16.07
C MET A 157 -4.58 10.39 15.96
N TYR A 158 -4.94 9.11 16.05
CA TYR A 158 -6.33 8.65 15.99
C TYR A 158 -7.15 9.17 17.17
N GLN A 159 -6.66 8.97 18.40
CA GLN A 159 -7.33 9.45 19.62
C GLN A 159 -7.41 10.98 19.66
N GLY A 160 -6.34 11.67 19.24
CA GLY A 160 -6.22 13.12 19.37
C GLY A 160 -6.91 13.91 18.26
N GLU A 161 -6.75 13.51 17.00
CA GLU A 161 -7.10 14.33 15.83
C GLU A 161 -8.32 13.77 15.07
N VAL A 162 -8.40 12.44 14.90
CA VAL A 162 -9.50 11.80 14.14
C VAL A 162 -10.78 11.76 14.97
N LEU A 163 -10.74 11.20 16.17
CA LEU A 163 -11.93 11.09 17.03
C LEU A 163 -12.46 12.47 17.44
N SER A 164 -11.59 13.47 17.55
CA SER A 164 -11.99 14.85 17.82
C SER A 164 -12.52 15.60 16.60
N LYS A 165 -12.64 14.94 15.43
CA LYS A 165 -13.06 15.51 14.14
C LYS A 165 -12.21 16.71 13.69
N LYS A 166 -10.96 16.79 14.16
CA LYS A 166 -9.99 17.83 13.77
C LYS A 166 -9.25 17.46 12.48
N MET A 167 -9.31 16.20 12.08
CA MET A 167 -8.70 15.69 10.86
C MET A 167 -9.76 15.05 9.97
N GLU A 168 -9.77 15.43 8.69
CA GLU A 168 -10.60 14.78 7.69
C GLU A 168 -10.06 13.37 7.38
N PRO A 169 -10.92 12.39 7.08
CA PRO A 169 -10.48 11.01 6.82
C PRO A 169 -9.42 10.88 5.72
N PHE A 170 -9.46 11.76 4.71
CA PHE A 170 -8.44 11.75 3.66
C PHE A 170 -7.09 12.26 4.15
N SER A 171 -7.06 13.34 4.94
CA SER A 171 -5.82 13.84 5.53
C SER A 171 -5.19 12.77 6.44
N PHE A 172 -6.01 11.99 7.15
CA PHE A 172 -5.54 10.84 7.93
C PHE A 172 -4.84 9.78 7.07
N VAL A 173 -5.30 9.53 5.84
CA VAL A 173 -4.68 8.59 4.90
C VAL A 173 -3.31 9.08 4.46
N VAL A 174 -3.21 10.32 3.97
CA VAL A 174 -1.96 10.84 3.38
C VAL A 174 -0.91 11.25 4.42
N SER A 175 -1.34 11.54 5.64
CA SER A 175 -0.50 11.94 6.76
C SER A 175 -0.28 10.81 7.77
N HIS A 176 -0.72 9.58 7.45
CA HIS A 176 -0.59 8.43 8.33
C HIS A 176 0.90 8.17 8.65
N PRO A 177 1.33 8.22 9.91
CA PRO A 177 2.71 7.88 10.26
C PRO A 177 2.91 6.38 10.06
N LEU A 178 4.02 6.01 9.42
CA LEU A 178 4.38 4.62 9.18
C LEU A 178 5.72 4.31 9.85
N PRO A 179 5.94 3.08 10.33
CA PRO A 179 7.28 2.68 10.72
C PRO A 179 8.24 2.86 9.54
N GLU A 180 9.48 3.28 9.80
CA GLU A 180 10.55 3.30 8.81
C GLU A 180 10.98 1.86 8.50
N PHE A 181 10.18 1.20 7.67
CA PHE A 181 10.34 -0.18 7.31
C PHE A 181 11.68 -0.46 6.61
N LYS A 182 12.31 0.53 5.95
CA LYS A 182 13.62 0.37 5.32
C LYS A 182 14.69 0.04 6.37
N THR A 183 14.57 0.58 7.58
CA THR A 183 15.50 0.27 8.69
C THR A 183 15.47 -1.21 9.04
N LEU A 184 14.31 -1.88 8.99
CA LEU A 184 14.24 -3.34 9.21
C LEU A 184 15.00 -4.13 8.14
N LEU A 185 14.95 -3.68 6.88
CA LEU A 185 15.70 -4.31 5.80
C LEU A 185 17.22 -4.18 6.01
N HIS A 186 17.68 -3.02 6.49
CA HIS A 186 19.09 -2.82 6.86
C HIS A 186 19.52 -3.76 7.99
N TRP A 187 18.70 -3.91 9.04
CA TRP A 187 18.96 -4.86 10.12
C TRP A 187 19.07 -6.30 9.64
N VAL A 188 18.18 -6.72 8.74
CA VAL A 188 18.23 -8.06 8.14
C VAL A 188 19.52 -8.28 7.36
N ARG A 189 19.94 -7.29 6.56
CA ARG A 189 21.23 -7.37 5.83
C ARG A 189 22.40 -7.51 6.79
N LEU A 190 22.47 -6.67 7.82
CA LEU A 190 23.49 -6.76 8.86
C LEU A 190 23.48 -8.13 9.55
N ARG A 191 22.30 -8.68 9.83
CA ARG A 191 22.16 -9.99 10.48
C ARG A 191 22.71 -11.13 9.63
N TRP A 192 22.46 -11.11 8.32
CA TRP A 192 23.03 -12.06 7.38
C TRP A 192 24.54 -11.90 7.19
N MET A 193 25.03 -10.67 7.16
CA MET A 193 26.46 -10.38 7.15
C MET A 193 27.14 -10.92 8.40
N ARG A 194 26.50 -10.77 9.58
CA ARG A 194 26.99 -11.37 10.82
C ARG A 194 27.03 -12.90 10.74
N ALA A 195 25.98 -13.51 10.21
CA ALA A 195 25.92 -14.96 9.98
C ALA A 195 27.04 -15.47 9.07
N ALA A 196 27.45 -14.68 8.08
CA ALA A 196 28.58 -15.01 7.22
C ALA A 196 29.93 -14.99 7.96
N GLN A 197 30.06 -14.19 9.02
CA GLN A 197 31.26 -14.15 9.85
C GLN A 197 31.30 -15.26 10.91
N ASP A 198 30.19 -15.53 11.59
CA ASP A 198 30.14 -16.44 12.74
C ASP A 198 29.51 -17.81 12.43
N GLY A 199 29.03 -18.02 11.20
CA GLY A 199 28.41 -19.27 10.76
C GLY A 199 26.94 -19.44 11.19
N SER A 200 26.31 -18.43 11.82
CA SER A 200 24.95 -18.52 12.38
C SER A 200 23.80 -18.42 11.35
N PHE A 201 23.98 -18.98 10.15
CA PHE A 201 23.02 -18.87 9.03
C PHE A 201 21.61 -19.38 9.36
N LEU A 202 21.49 -20.50 10.08
CA LEU A 202 20.18 -21.04 10.44
C LEU A 202 19.40 -20.10 11.37
N SER A 203 20.08 -19.48 12.35
CA SER A 203 19.47 -18.51 13.25
C SER A 203 19.06 -17.25 12.49
N ALA A 204 19.93 -16.74 11.62
CA ALA A 204 19.62 -15.59 10.76
C ALA A 204 18.41 -15.85 9.86
N ALA A 205 18.30 -17.05 9.28
CA ALA A 205 17.16 -17.46 8.47
C ALA A 205 15.86 -17.42 9.28
N ASN A 206 15.87 -18.00 10.48
CA ASN A 206 14.70 -18.06 11.35
C ASN A 206 14.26 -16.66 11.81
N GLU A 207 15.20 -15.82 12.25
CA GLU A 207 14.93 -14.44 12.67
C GLU A 207 14.42 -13.58 11.50
N THR A 208 15.02 -13.71 10.32
CA THR A 208 14.63 -12.98 9.10
C THR A 208 13.21 -13.36 8.66
N ARG A 209 12.91 -14.66 8.59
CA ARG A 209 11.58 -15.16 8.22
C ARG A 209 10.53 -14.74 9.24
N HIS A 210 10.87 -14.79 10.53
CA HIS A 210 9.96 -14.35 11.58
C HIS A 210 9.69 -12.83 11.50
N LEU A 211 10.72 -12.01 11.30
CA LEU A 211 10.55 -10.57 11.09
C LEU A 211 9.71 -10.27 9.85
N ALA A 212 9.91 -11.00 8.75
CA ALA A 212 9.05 -10.88 7.57
C ALA A 212 7.59 -11.22 7.88
N ARG A 213 7.34 -12.27 8.66
CA ARG A 213 5.98 -12.63 9.10
C ARG A 213 5.35 -11.52 9.94
N LEU A 214 6.10 -10.92 10.87
CA LEU A 214 5.63 -9.77 11.65
C LEU A 214 5.31 -8.58 10.74
N ALA A 215 6.18 -8.23 9.80
CA ALA A 215 5.94 -7.17 8.83
C ALA A 215 4.71 -7.42 7.94
N LEU A 216 4.53 -8.66 7.45
CA LEU A 216 3.34 -9.06 6.69
C LEU A 216 2.06 -9.00 7.52
N SER A 217 2.18 -9.16 8.84
CA SER A 217 1.05 -9.10 9.75
C SER A 217 0.64 -7.69 10.12
N THR A 218 1.38 -6.63 9.78
CA THR A 218 1.01 -5.24 10.14
C THR A 218 -0.27 -4.77 9.49
N GLU A 219 -0.79 -5.52 8.51
CA GLU A 219 -1.99 -5.18 7.75
C GLU A 219 -1.88 -3.81 7.06
N THR A 220 -0.66 -3.46 6.62
CA THR A 220 -0.42 -2.29 5.76
C THR A 220 0.22 -2.75 4.46
N LEU A 221 -0.05 -2.07 3.34
CA LEU A 221 0.61 -2.40 2.07
C LEU A 221 2.14 -2.27 2.19
N ALA A 222 2.62 -1.23 2.89
CA ALA A 222 4.03 -1.03 3.17
C ALA A 222 4.66 -2.22 3.94
N GLY A 223 3.96 -2.74 4.97
CA GLY A 223 4.37 -3.94 5.70
C GLY A 223 4.40 -5.19 4.83
N GLY A 224 3.42 -5.34 3.93
CA GLY A 224 3.39 -6.41 2.93
C GLY A 224 4.60 -6.37 1.99
N LEU A 225 4.93 -5.20 1.48
CA LEU A 225 6.06 -4.98 0.57
C LEU A 225 7.40 -5.19 1.26
N ILE A 226 7.57 -4.65 2.47
CA ILE A 226 8.84 -4.85 3.20
C ILE A 226 9.02 -6.29 3.65
N GLY A 227 7.96 -6.97 4.10
CA GLY A 227 8.02 -8.39 4.46
C GLY A 227 8.45 -9.24 3.26
N THR A 228 7.93 -8.91 2.08
CA THR A 228 8.36 -9.52 0.80
C THR A 228 9.84 -9.22 0.49
N ALA A 229 10.28 -7.97 0.69
CA ALA A 229 11.68 -7.57 0.47
C ALA A 229 12.64 -8.26 1.44
N ILE A 230 12.26 -8.39 2.72
CA ILE A 230 13.00 -9.11 3.75
C ILE A 230 13.21 -10.56 3.34
N LEU A 231 12.16 -11.27 2.90
CA LEU A 231 12.30 -12.65 2.38
C LEU A 231 13.19 -12.72 1.15
N GLY A 232 13.19 -11.68 0.32
CA GLY A 232 14.08 -11.56 -0.82
C GLY A 232 15.56 -11.48 -0.46
N THR A 233 15.92 -11.03 0.75
CA THR A 233 17.33 -10.96 1.18
C THR A 233 17.94 -12.35 1.33
N GLU A 234 17.19 -13.33 1.84
CA GLU A 234 17.68 -14.71 2.00
C GLU A 234 18.12 -15.32 0.67
N ILE A 235 17.34 -15.06 -0.38
CA ILE A 235 17.64 -15.48 -1.75
C ILE A 235 18.92 -14.83 -2.27
N TRP A 236 19.12 -13.54 -1.99
CA TRP A 236 20.35 -12.84 -2.36
C TRP A 236 21.56 -13.39 -1.59
N VAL A 237 21.42 -13.63 -0.29
CA VAL A 237 22.46 -14.23 0.56
C VAL A 237 22.85 -15.62 0.05
N GLN A 238 21.88 -16.44 -0.36
CA GLN A 238 22.16 -17.74 -0.96
C GLN A 238 23.10 -17.62 -2.16
N LYS A 239 22.89 -16.63 -3.04
CA LYS A 239 23.77 -16.38 -4.20
C LYS A 239 25.18 -15.98 -3.75
N GLU A 240 25.29 -15.08 -2.77
CA GLU A 240 26.58 -14.61 -2.27
C GLU A 240 27.38 -15.73 -1.56
N VAL A 241 26.71 -16.55 -0.76
CA VAL A 241 27.29 -17.73 -0.12
C VAL A 241 27.87 -18.69 -1.16
N LEU A 242 27.10 -19.01 -2.21
CA LEU A 242 27.55 -19.90 -3.29
C LEU A 242 28.75 -19.31 -4.05
N LYS A 243 28.64 -18.03 -4.44
CA LYS A 243 29.70 -17.29 -5.15
C LYS A 243 31.01 -17.28 -4.37
N ARG A 244 30.93 -17.07 -3.05
CA ARG A 244 32.09 -16.96 -2.16
C ARG A 244 32.53 -18.29 -1.55
N LYS A 245 31.82 -19.39 -1.84
CA LYS A 245 32.06 -20.73 -1.27
C LYS A 245 32.06 -20.72 0.26
N ILE A 246 31.17 -19.92 0.87
CA ILE A 246 31.00 -19.88 2.33
C ILE A 246 30.33 -21.19 2.76
N ARG A 247 30.87 -21.85 3.79
CA ARG A 247 30.28 -23.07 4.34
C ARG A 247 28.99 -22.71 5.10
N VAL A 248 27.91 -23.44 4.81
CA VAL A 248 26.62 -23.26 5.47
C VAL A 248 26.10 -24.58 6.05
N PRO A 249 25.24 -24.52 7.09
CA PRO A 249 24.57 -25.69 7.62
C PRO A 249 23.73 -26.41 6.55
N SER A 250 23.72 -27.75 6.55
CA SER A 250 22.97 -28.56 5.57
C SER A 250 21.45 -28.52 5.74
N ASP A 251 21.00 -28.16 6.95
CA ASP A 251 19.61 -27.98 7.31
C ASP A 251 19.06 -26.58 6.96
N TRP A 252 19.92 -25.63 6.58
CA TRP A 252 19.46 -24.37 6.02
C TRP A 252 18.91 -24.59 4.61
N GLN A 253 17.59 -24.46 4.48
CA GLN A 253 16.86 -24.57 3.21
C GLN A 253 16.35 -23.19 2.79
N PRO A 254 17.04 -22.45 1.91
CA PRO A 254 16.65 -21.08 1.53
C PRO A 254 15.25 -21.02 0.90
N LEU A 255 14.56 -19.90 1.07
CA LEU A 255 13.27 -19.67 0.43
C LEU A 255 13.41 -19.71 -1.10
N SER A 256 12.49 -20.38 -1.79
CA SER A 256 12.53 -20.43 -3.25
C SER A 256 12.18 -19.08 -3.90
N PHE A 257 12.79 -18.80 -5.05
CA PHE A 257 12.45 -17.63 -5.88
C PHE A 257 10.96 -17.59 -6.23
N GLU A 258 10.37 -18.75 -6.47
CA GLU A 258 8.96 -18.88 -6.80
C GLU A 258 8.08 -18.33 -5.66
N VAL A 259 8.32 -18.73 -4.41
CA VAL A 259 7.52 -18.25 -3.28
C VAL A 259 7.62 -16.73 -3.11
N LYS A 260 8.84 -16.16 -3.20
CA LYS A 260 9.01 -14.70 -3.16
C LYS A 260 8.24 -14.02 -4.29
N GLY A 261 8.37 -14.52 -5.51
CA GLY A 261 7.70 -13.95 -6.68
C GLY A 261 6.17 -13.99 -6.56
N ARG A 262 5.61 -15.11 -6.10
CA ARG A 262 4.18 -15.26 -5.85
C ARG A 262 3.69 -14.31 -4.76
N LEU A 263 4.40 -14.19 -3.65
CA LEU A 263 4.05 -13.25 -2.57
C LEU A 263 4.04 -11.80 -3.09
N ALA A 264 5.08 -11.41 -3.80
CA ALA A 264 5.18 -10.09 -4.42
C ALA A 264 3.99 -9.76 -5.35
N ARG A 265 3.67 -10.70 -6.27
CA ARG A 265 2.52 -10.54 -7.16
C ARG A 265 1.23 -10.50 -6.38
N PHE A 266 1.08 -11.33 -5.35
CA PHE A 266 -0.12 -11.40 -4.54
C PHE A 266 -0.37 -10.11 -3.73
N VAL A 267 0.65 -9.57 -3.06
CA VAL A 267 0.56 -8.31 -2.28
C VAL A 267 0.10 -7.16 -3.18
N MET A 268 0.75 -6.99 -4.33
CA MET A 268 0.41 -5.93 -5.29
C MET A 268 -0.93 -6.19 -5.99
N GLY A 269 -1.14 -7.42 -6.46
CA GLY A 269 -2.34 -7.84 -7.16
C GLY A 269 -3.60 -7.68 -6.32
N THR A 270 -3.54 -8.00 -5.03
CA THR A 270 -4.68 -7.84 -4.11
C THR A 270 -5.17 -6.39 -4.08
N ALA A 271 -4.28 -5.40 -4.08
CA ALA A 271 -4.66 -3.99 -4.13
C ALA A 271 -5.31 -3.63 -5.48
N ALA A 272 -4.87 -4.25 -6.58
CA ALA A 272 -5.51 -4.09 -7.89
C ALA A 272 -6.92 -4.72 -7.94
N TYR A 273 -7.10 -5.89 -7.32
CA TYR A 273 -8.39 -6.57 -7.29
C TYR A 273 -9.41 -5.83 -6.41
N PHE A 274 -8.99 -5.21 -5.30
CA PHE A 274 -9.88 -4.34 -4.52
C PHE A 274 -10.06 -3.00 -5.26
N SER A 275 -10.79 -3.00 -6.37
CA SER A 275 -11.00 -1.82 -7.21
C SER A 275 -12.43 -1.78 -7.73
N PRO A 276 -13.08 -0.61 -7.81
CA PRO A 276 -14.38 -0.47 -8.45
C PRO A 276 -14.34 -0.74 -9.97
N LEU A 277 -13.14 -0.86 -10.56
CA LEU A 277 -13.01 -1.31 -11.94
C LEU A 277 -13.18 -2.81 -12.07
N ALA A 278 -12.95 -3.62 -11.02
CA ALA A 278 -13.19 -5.06 -11.08
C ALA A 278 -14.69 -5.37 -11.26
N ASP A 279 -15.01 -6.49 -11.90
CA ASP A 279 -16.40 -6.96 -11.95
C ASP A 279 -16.83 -7.54 -10.60
N PRO A 280 -18.11 -7.41 -10.22
CA PRO A 280 -18.61 -7.96 -8.96
C PRO A 280 -18.28 -9.44 -8.76
N GLU A 281 -18.44 -10.26 -9.80
CA GLU A 281 -18.10 -11.69 -9.76
C GLU A 281 -16.60 -11.94 -9.56
N VAL A 282 -15.73 -11.10 -10.12
CA VAL A 282 -14.28 -11.20 -9.93
C VAL A 282 -13.91 -10.82 -8.50
N LEU A 283 -14.54 -9.77 -7.96
CA LEU A 283 -14.35 -9.34 -6.56
C LEU A 283 -14.75 -10.45 -5.58
N LYS A 284 -15.93 -11.03 -5.75
CA LYS A 284 -16.43 -12.11 -4.91
C LYS A 284 -15.48 -13.31 -4.90
N LYS A 285 -15.04 -13.74 -6.09
CA LYS A 285 -14.06 -14.82 -6.25
C LYS A 285 -12.69 -14.52 -5.67
N ALA A 286 -12.22 -13.27 -5.71
CA ALA A 286 -10.91 -12.91 -5.18
C ALA A 286 -10.88 -12.83 -3.64
N PHE A 287 -11.99 -12.38 -3.03
CA PHE A 287 -12.00 -11.97 -1.62
C PHE A 287 -12.85 -12.83 -0.69
N ILE A 288 -14.02 -13.28 -1.14
CA ILE A 288 -15.01 -13.95 -0.25
C ILE A 288 -14.86 -15.46 -0.31
N GLU A 289 -14.71 -16.04 -1.51
CA GLU A 289 -14.64 -17.49 -1.71
C GLU A 289 -13.33 -18.16 -1.25
N PRO A 290 -12.14 -17.57 -1.45
CA PRO A 290 -10.88 -18.26 -1.15
C PRO A 290 -10.51 -18.22 0.34
N PRO A 291 -9.52 -19.03 0.79
CA PRO A 291 -9.04 -18.96 2.16
C PRO A 291 -8.51 -17.57 2.51
N PHE A 292 -8.72 -17.17 3.77
CA PHE A 292 -8.23 -15.89 4.28
C PHE A 292 -6.72 -15.93 4.55
N LEU A 293 -6.01 -14.92 4.05
CA LEU A 293 -4.61 -14.64 4.36
C LEU A 293 -4.52 -13.27 5.04
N ALA A 294 -3.83 -13.19 6.18
CA ALA A 294 -3.65 -11.93 6.92
C ALA A 294 -3.04 -10.81 6.05
N VAL A 295 -2.10 -11.14 5.17
CA VAL A 295 -1.48 -10.19 4.24
C VAL A 295 -2.49 -9.52 3.29
N THR A 296 -3.66 -10.13 3.06
CA THR A 296 -4.75 -9.51 2.27
C THR A 296 -5.29 -8.24 2.93
N CYS A 297 -5.28 -8.16 4.27
CA CYS A 297 -5.76 -6.98 4.99
C CYS A 297 -5.03 -5.71 4.56
N GLY A 298 -3.70 -5.73 4.44
CA GLY A 298 -2.94 -4.53 4.08
C GLY A 298 -3.28 -3.97 2.70
N SER A 299 -3.50 -4.85 1.73
CA SER A 299 -3.88 -4.44 0.38
C SER A 299 -5.34 -4.00 0.28
N VAL A 300 -6.25 -4.65 1.00
CA VAL A 300 -7.67 -4.22 1.10
C VAL A 300 -7.75 -2.82 1.69
N MET A 301 -6.93 -2.54 2.70
CA MET A 301 -6.91 -1.25 3.39
C MET A 301 -6.40 -0.11 2.51
N GLU A 302 -5.34 -0.36 1.75
CA GLU A 302 -4.88 0.59 0.74
C GLU A 302 -5.99 0.88 -0.28
N GLY A 303 -6.72 -0.16 -0.68
CA GLY A 303 -7.87 -0.06 -1.56
C GLY A 303 -9.03 0.74 -0.95
N ILE A 304 -9.36 0.52 0.32
CA ILE A 304 -10.35 1.30 1.08
C ILE A 304 -9.97 2.78 1.08
N GLN A 305 -8.71 3.08 1.40
CA GLN A 305 -8.18 4.44 1.42
C GLN A 305 -8.30 5.11 0.04
N SER A 306 -7.88 4.41 -1.00
CA SER A 306 -7.90 4.91 -2.39
C SER A 306 -9.31 5.08 -2.95
N HIS A 307 -10.24 4.18 -2.63
CA HIS A 307 -11.54 4.10 -3.29
C HIS A 307 -12.70 4.69 -2.50
N SER A 308 -12.58 4.82 -1.16
CA SER A 308 -13.60 5.50 -0.35
C SER A 308 -13.85 6.94 -0.81
N VAL A 309 -12.80 7.61 -1.26
CA VAL A 309 -12.84 8.96 -1.83
C VAL A 309 -13.62 9.00 -3.15
N ALA A 310 -13.38 8.03 -4.04
CA ALA A 310 -14.03 7.98 -5.35
C ALA A 310 -15.49 7.50 -5.29
N ARG A 311 -15.87 6.79 -4.23
CA ARG A 311 -17.20 6.19 -4.06
C ARG A 311 -18.37 7.17 -4.24
N GLN A 312 -18.33 8.32 -3.56
CA GLN A 312 -19.42 9.30 -3.64
C GLN A 312 -19.60 9.90 -5.03
N VAL A 313 -18.52 9.90 -5.81
CA VAL A 313 -18.45 10.46 -7.16
C VAL A 313 -18.98 9.45 -8.18
N LEU A 314 -18.58 8.19 -8.05
CA LEU A 314 -18.81 7.13 -9.04
C LEU A 314 -20.13 6.34 -8.85
N THR A 315 -20.83 6.53 -7.73
CA THR A 315 -22.12 5.84 -7.43
C THR A 315 -23.36 6.71 -7.67
N LYS A 316 -23.17 8.01 -7.96
CA LYS A 316 -24.23 8.91 -8.37
C LYS A 316 -24.59 8.56 -9.81
N GLY A 317 -25.76 7.96 -10.01
CA GLY A 317 -26.25 7.57 -11.33
C GLY A 317 -26.57 8.79 -12.20
N ILE A 318 -25.54 9.38 -12.81
CA ILE A 318 -25.66 10.48 -13.75
C ILE A 318 -25.93 9.87 -15.13
N PRO A 319 -26.93 10.36 -15.88
CA PRO A 319 -27.17 9.91 -17.25
C PRO A 319 -25.89 9.98 -18.09
N LEU A 320 -25.63 8.93 -18.89
CA LEU A 320 -24.49 8.80 -19.82
C LEU A 320 -23.12 8.48 -19.17
N GLU A 321 -23.02 8.48 -17.84
CA GLU A 321 -21.83 8.01 -17.12
C GLU A 321 -21.98 6.54 -16.69
N ARG A 322 -20.88 5.81 -16.56
CA ARG A 322 -20.90 4.46 -16.00
C ARG A 322 -21.23 4.54 -14.52
N ASN A 323 -22.23 3.77 -14.11
CA ASN A 323 -22.64 3.67 -12.73
C ASN A 323 -21.90 2.52 -12.04
N PHE A 324 -21.08 2.82 -11.04
CA PHE A 324 -20.30 1.83 -10.30
C PHE A 324 -21.00 1.31 -9.04
N ARG A 325 -22.30 1.64 -8.84
CA ARG A 325 -23.05 1.26 -7.63
C ARG A 325 -23.01 -0.23 -7.32
N GLU A 326 -23.19 -1.08 -8.32
CA GLU A 326 -23.17 -2.53 -8.12
C GLU A 326 -21.81 -3.02 -7.64
N THR A 327 -20.71 -2.56 -8.26
CA THR A 327 -19.36 -2.89 -7.82
C THR A 327 -19.08 -2.37 -6.41
N TYR A 328 -19.52 -1.16 -6.08
CA TYR A 328 -19.36 -0.62 -4.72
C TYR A 328 -20.17 -1.39 -3.67
N ASN A 329 -21.36 -1.88 -4.01
CA ASN A 329 -22.11 -2.78 -3.12
C ASN A 329 -21.31 -4.07 -2.84
N GLN A 330 -20.65 -4.62 -3.87
CA GLN A 330 -19.79 -5.78 -3.67
C GLN A 330 -18.56 -5.46 -2.82
N LEU A 331 -17.96 -4.27 -2.99
CA LEU A 331 -16.88 -3.79 -2.12
C LEU A 331 -17.36 -3.59 -0.67
N ASP A 332 -18.59 -3.12 -0.44
CA ASP A 332 -19.17 -3.01 0.91
C ASP A 332 -19.25 -4.37 1.61
N GLU A 333 -19.68 -5.41 0.89
CA GLU A 333 -19.69 -6.78 1.41
C GLU A 333 -18.28 -7.27 1.77
N ILE A 334 -17.28 -6.95 0.93
CA ILE A 334 -15.89 -7.30 1.20
C ILE A 334 -15.38 -6.55 2.43
N VAL A 335 -15.62 -5.24 2.55
CA VAL A 335 -15.20 -4.46 3.73
C VAL A 335 -15.80 -5.06 5.00
N LYS A 336 -17.10 -5.36 4.99
CA LYS A 336 -17.78 -6.00 6.13
C LYS A 336 -17.22 -7.39 6.45
N PHE A 337 -16.90 -8.20 5.43
CA PHE A 337 -16.28 -9.51 5.62
C PHE A 337 -14.90 -9.39 6.28
N TYR A 338 -14.10 -8.42 5.84
CA TYR A 338 -12.74 -8.19 6.35
C TYR A 338 -12.72 -7.43 7.69
N GLU A 339 -13.77 -6.71 8.07
CA GLU A 339 -13.88 -6.01 9.35
C GLU A 339 -13.69 -6.96 10.55
N SER A 340 -14.34 -8.13 10.50
CA SER A 340 -14.18 -9.16 11.54
C SER A 340 -12.83 -9.88 11.50
N LYS A 341 -12.07 -9.71 10.40
CA LYS A 341 -10.86 -10.46 10.12
C LYS A 341 -9.59 -9.60 10.16
N CYS A 342 -9.67 -8.29 10.03
CA CYS A 342 -8.54 -7.37 10.09
C CYS A 342 -8.56 -6.58 11.40
N ARG A 343 -7.41 -6.09 11.83
CA ARG A 343 -7.15 -5.39 13.10
C ARG A 343 -7.08 -3.88 12.91
N LEU A 344 -7.80 -3.34 11.93
CA LEU A 344 -7.70 -1.94 11.55
C LEU A 344 -9.05 -1.25 11.78
N PRO A 345 -9.32 -0.80 13.02
CA PRO A 345 -10.61 -0.22 13.40
C PRO A 345 -10.98 1.03 12.59
N TYR A 346 -10.01 1.72 11.98
CA TYR A 346 -10.30 2.87 11.13
C TYR A 346 -10.74 2.49 9.71
N ALA A 347 -10.66 1.22 9.30
CA ALA A 347 -11.07 0.78 7.96
C ALA A 347 -12.52 1.19 7.64
N GLU A 348 -13.41 0.85 8.56
CA GLU A 348 -14.83 1.19 8.48
C GLU A 348 -15.02 2.71 8.54
N VAL A 349 -14.33 3.38 9.48
CA VAL A 349 -14.41 4.83 9.64
C VAL A 349 -14.04 5.54 8.34
N VAL A 350 -12.94 5.15 7.70
CA VAL A 350 -12.49 5.71 6.42
C VAL A 350 -13.48 5.35 5.31
N TRP A 351 -13.88 4.08 5.21
CA TRP A 351 -14.79 3.62 4.16
C TRP A 351 -16.16 4.32 4.19
N ASN A 352 -16.70 4.56 5.38
CA ASN A 352 -18.04 5.13 5.58
C ASN A 352 -18.03 6.67 5.68
N ASN A 353 -16.94 7.29 6.13
CA ASN A 353 -16.91 8.75 6.37
C ASN A 353 -16.13 9.57 5.33
N SER A 354 -15.53 8.94 4.31
CA SER A 354 -14.86 9.68 3.24
C SER A 354 -15.83 10.59 2.47
N ARG A 355 -15.74 11.91 2.69
CA ARG A 355 -16.45 12.94 1.92
C ARG A 355 -15.59 13.39 0.75
N ALA A 356 -16.01 13.09 -0.47
CA ALA A 356 -15.29 13.47 -1.70
C ALA A 356 -15.14 15.00 -1.86
N ILE A 357 -16.03 15.78 -1.25
CA ILE A 357 -15.97 17.25 -1.27
C ILE A 357 -14.82 17.78 -0.38
N ALA A 358 -14.50 17.11 0.73
CA ALA A 358 -13.38 17.48 1.59
C ALA A 358 -12.04 17.26 0.87
N LEU A 359 -11.91 16.18 0.09
CA LEU A 359 -10.76 15.91 -0.77
C LEU A 359 -10.44 17.08 -1.70
N VAL A 360 -11.43 17.57 -2.45
CA VAL A 360 -11.19 18.64 -3.42
C VAL A 360 -10.89 19.97 -2.74
N HIS A 361 -11.39 20.19 -1.51
CA HIS A 361 -10.96 21.33 -0.70
C HIS A 361 -9.51 21.18 -0.20
N ASP A 362 -9.10 19.99 0.25
CA ASP A 362 -7.74 19.73 0.75
C ASP A 362 -6.69 19.69 -0.37
N LEU A 363 -7.00 19.09 -1.52
CA LEU A 363 -6.15 19.14 -2.72
C LEU A 363 -5.93 20.58 -3.19
N ASN A 364 -6.94 21.45 -3.02
CA ASN A 364 -6.84 22.88 -3.30
C ASN A 364 -6.16 23.70 -2.19
N ARG A 365 -5.73 23.07 -1.08
CA ARG A 365 -4.92 23.72 -0.04
C ARG A 365 -3.47 23.26 -0.07
N ASN A 366 -3.17 22.14 -0.72
CA ASN A 366 -1.82 21.59 -0.79
C ASN A 366 -1.09 22.09 -2.06
N PRO A 367 -0.07 22.96 -1.93
CA PRO A 367 0.65 23.53 -3.07
C PRO A 367 1.36 22.49 -3.94
N ALA A 368 1.67 21.30 -3.41
CA ALA A 368 2.26 20.21 -4.19
C ALA A 368 1.30 19.65 -5.27
N TRP A 369 -0.01 19.73 -5.05
CA TRP A 369 -1.03 19.23 -5.98
C TRP A 369 -1.56 20.32 -6.93
N HIS A 370 -1.40 21.60 -6.58
CA HIS A 370 -1.75 22.73 -7.44
C HIS A 370 -0.99 22.76 -8.77
N GLN A 371 0.21 22.17 -8.84
CA GLN A 371 1.00 22.15 -10.07
C GLN A 371 0.51 21.13 -11.10
N GLY A 372 -0.31 20.14 -10.71
CA GLY A 372 -0.74 19.05 -11.59
C GLY A 372 -2.24 19.01 -11.92
N ALA A 373 -3.10 19.47 -11.01
CA ALA A 373 -4.55 19.34 -11.18
C ALA A 373 -5.29 20.57 -10.62
N GLY A 374 -5.32 21.66 -11.38
CA GLY A 374 -6.13 22.85 -11.10
C GLY A 374 -7.63 22.58 -11.21
N THR A 375 -8.15 21.62 -10.45
CA THR A 375 -9.57 21.27 -10.46
C THR A 375 -10.31 22.12 -9.44
N SER A 376 -10.97 23.15 -9.94
CA SER A 376 -11.85 23.96 -9.10
C SER A 376 -13.02 23.10 -8.60
N PRO A 377 -13.46 23.22 -7.33
CA PRO A 377 -14.52 22.39 -6.74
C PRO A 377 -15.83 22.40 -7.53
N TRP A 378 -16.11 23.49 -8.26
CA TRP A 378 -17.30 23.59 -9.10
C TRP A 378 -17.29 22.60 -10.28
N LEU A 379 -16.12 22.15 -10.76
CA LEU A 379 -16.01 21.16 -11.84
C LEU A 379 -16.64 19.82 -11.45
N LEU A 380 -16.67 19.50 -10.15
CA LEU A 380 -17.41 18.34 -9.66
C LEU A 380 -18.91 18.43 -9.91
N TYR A 381 -19.50 19.57 -10.27
CA TYR A 381 -20.93 19.66 -10.56
C TYR A 381 -21.25 19.40 -12.04
N PHE A 382 -20.24 19.32 -12.90
CA PHE A 382 -20.39 19.02 -14.31
C PHE A 382 -20.37 17.51 -14.57
N PRO A 383 -21.23 16.99 -15.48
CA PRO A 383 -21.14 15.62 -15.96
C PRO A 383 -19.74 15.29 -16.48
N TYR A 384 -19.34 14.02 -16.41
CA TYR A 384 -18.05 13.45 -16.78
C TYR A 384 -16.83 13.97 -16.03
N SER A 385 -16.81 15.21 -15.55
CA SER A 385 -15.70 15.77 -14.74
C SER A 385 -15.43 14.92 -13.50
N ARG A 386 -16.51 14.44 -12.89
CA ARG A 386 -16.53 13.48 -11.77
C ARG A 386 -15.90 12.14 -12.14
N THR A 387 -16.39 11.53 -13.21
CA THR A 387 -15.89 10.24 -13.68
C THR A 387 -14.47 10.33 -14.24
N ILE A 388 -14.05 11.49 -14.77
CA ILE A 388 -12.68 11.74 -15.16
C ILE A 388 -11.78 11.81 -13.95
N LEU A 389 -12.12 12.62 -12.94
CA LEU A 389 -11.35 12.71 -11.70
C LEU A 389 -11.27 11.35 -10.99
N GLY A 390 -12.43 10.70 -10.79
CA GLY A 390 -12.50 9.38 -10.21
C GLY A 390 -11.74 8.35 -11.04
N GLY A 391 -11.93 8.35 -12.36
CA GLY A 391 -11.26 7.47 -13.30
C GLY A 391 -9.74 7.59 -13.28
N THR A 392 -9.21 8.81 -13.26
CA THR A 392 -7.78 9.08 -13.12
C THR A 392 -7.24 8.58 -11.78
N LEU A 393 -7.97 8.81 -10.67
CA LEU A 393 -7.57 8.26 -9.38
C LEU A 393 -7.54 6.71 -9.40
N LEU A 394 -8.48 6.08 -10.10
CA LEU A 394 -8.53 4.62 -10.25
C LEU A 394 -7.44 4.06 -11.19
N SER A 395 -7.06 4.81 -12.22
CA SER A 395 -6.09 4.38 -13.24
C SER A 395 -4.62 4.57 -12.83
N LEU A 396 -4.32 5.40 -11.83
CA LEU A 396 -2.93 5.59 -11.39
C LEU A 396 -2.35 4.36 -10.65
N GLY A 397 -3.18 3.62 -9.90
CA GLY A 397 -2.73 2.48 -9.10
C GLY A 397 -2.95 1.11 -9.77
N THR A 398 -4.17 0.85 -10.23
CA THR A 398 -4.62 -0.48 -10.67
C THR A 398 -3.77 -1.09 -11.80
N PRO A 399 -3.46 -0.36 -12.90
CA PRO A 399 -2.64 -0.88 -14.01
C PRO A 399 -1.22 -1.25 -13.58
N THR A 400 -0.60 -0.44 -12.72
CA THR A 400 0.77 -0.69 -12.23
C THR A 400 0.84 -1.97 -11.40
N PHE A 401 -0.19 -2.21 -10.59
CA PHE A 401 -0.27 -3.38 -9.73
C PHE A 401 -0.58 -4.67 -10.51
N ILE A 402 -1.55 -4.63 -11.42
CA ILE A 402 -1.93 -5.81 -12.20
C ILE A 402 -0.87 -6.21 -13.24
N ARG A 403 -0.02 -5.28 -13.69
CA ARG A 403 1.15 -5.57 -14.55
C ARG A 403 2.10 -6.62 -13.99
N LYS A 404 2.07 -6.87 -12.68
CA LYS A 404 2.84 -7.95 -12.05
C LYS A 404 2.44 -9.35 -12.55
N TYR A 405 1.28 -9.51 -13.18
CA TYR A 405 0.82 -10.76 -13.79
C TYR A 405 1.05 -10.85 -15.31
N ASP A 406 1.48 -9.78 -15.99
CA ASP A 406 1.65 -9.79 -17.46
C ASP A 406 2.90 -10.55 -17.96
N GLY A 407 3.67 -11.16 -17.06
CA GLY A 407 4.92 -11.82 -17.42
C GLY A 407 5.30 -12.95 -16.46
N PRO A 408 6.39 -13.66 -16.76
CA PRO A 408 6.90 -14.68 -15.86
C PRO A 408 7.23 -14.04 -14.50
N LEU A 409 7.23 -14.87 -13.45
CA LEU A 409 7.66 -14.47 -12.12
C LEU A 409 9.02 -13.76 -12.19
N ARG A 410 9.02 -12.44 -12.02
CA ARG A 410 10.25 -11.63 -12.08
C ARG A 410 10.95 -11.67 -10.74
N THR A 411 12.28 -11.68 -10.79
CA THR A 411 13.18 -11.77 -9.63
C THR A 411 13.41 -10.42 -8.94
N GLU A 412 13.14 -9.31 -9.63
CA GLU A 412 13.52 -7.96 -9.23
C GLU A 412 12.39 -7.22 -8.48
N PHE A 413 12.76 -6.70 -7.31
CA PHE A 413 12.08 -5.65 -6.55
C PHE A 413 13.11 -4.60 -6.17
#